data_AF-A0A927HDT7-F1
#
_entry.id   AF-A0A927HDT7-F1
#
_cell.length_a   1.000
_cell.length_b   1.000
_cell.length_c   1.000
_cell.angle_alpha   90.00
_cell.angle_beta   90.00
_cell.angle_gamma   90.00
#
_symmetry.space_group_name_H-M   'P 1'
#
loop_
_entity.id
_entity.type
_entity.pdbx_description
1 polymer ?
#
loop_
_entity_poly.entity_id
_entity_poly.type
_entity_poly.pdbx_seq_one_letter_code
_entity_poly.pdbx_strand_id
1 'polypeptide(L)' 'MFDRQQKIEMTAEEFTVIEAALETQAKILTVQASAGGSGARRRLNEVKRVLARFSQQKAPEETQELRRGFGWIWRVRPSA' A
#
# COMPACT_ATOMS: atom_id res chain seq x y z
N MET A 1 11.98 -0.97 -19.53
CA MET A 1 11.14 0.18 -19.88
C MET A 1 11.14 1.12 -18.69
N PHE A 2 11.30 2.43 -18.91
CA PHE A 2 11.24 3.42 -17.83
C PHE A 2 9.82 3.45 -17.27
N ASP A 3 9.63 2.94 -16.05
CA ASP A 3 8.44 3.20 -15.24
C ASP A 3 8.39 4.70 -14.92
N ARG A 4 7.84 5.50 -15.86
CA ARG A 4 7.41 6.87 -15.55
C ARG A 4 6.25 6.75 -14.58
N GLN A 5 6.55 6.77 -13.29
CA GLN A 5 5.57 7.11 -12.27
C GLN A 5 5.12 8.55 -12.53
N GLN A 6 4.10 8.72 -13.36
CA GLN A 6 3.44 10.00 -13.50
C GLN A 6 2.73 10.26 -12.19
N LYS A 7 3.26 11.21 -11.41
CA LYS A 7 2.61 11.72 -10.21
C LYS A 7 1.36 12.45 -10.69
N ILE A 8 0.21 11.80 -10.58
CA ILE A 8 -1.06 12.46 -10.85
C ILE A 8 -1.27 13.43 -9.69
N GLU A 9 -1.19 14.72 -9.98
CA GLU A 9 -1.51 15.76 -9.00
C GLU A 9 -3.03 15.76 -8.83
N MET A 10 -3.48 15.34 -7.64
CA MET A 10 -4.89 15.22 -7.29
C MET A 10 -5.10 15.76 -5.88
N THR A 11 -6.26 16.35 -5.65
CA THR A 11 -6.72 16.76 -4.32
C THR A 11 -7.05 15.53 -3.46
N ALA A 12 -7.08 15.72 -2.14
CA ALA A 12 -7.45 14.65 -1.20
C ALA A 12 -8.91 14.20 -1.39
N GLU A 13 -9.82 15.11 -1.78
CA GLU A 13 -11.20 14.73 -2.09
C GLU A 13 -11.27 13.84 -3.34
N GLU A 14 -10.57 14.19 -4.41
CA GLU A 14 -10.50 13.37 -5.62
C GLU A 14 -9.91 11.98 -5.34
N PHE A 15 -8.88 11.92 -4.49
CA PHE A 15 -8.28 10.67 -4.04
C PHE A 15 -9.29 9.79 -3.30
N THR A 16 -10.12 10.40 -2.45
CA THR A 16 -11.16 9.70 -1.68
C THR A 16 -12.27 9.16 -2.57
N VAL A 17 -12.71 9.94 -3.58
CA VAL A 17 -13.72 9.50 -4.54
C VAL A 17 -13.22 8.30 -5.35
N ILE A 18 -11.97 8.33 -5.79
CA ILE A 18 -11.38 7.22 -6.54
C ILE A 18 -11.19 5.98 -5.66
N GLU A 19 -10.72 6.15 -4.43
CA GLU A 19 -10.59 5.05 -3.45
C GLU A 19 -11.96 4.36 -3.24
N ALA A 20 -13.02 5.12 -3.00
CA ALA A 20 -14.37 4.58 -2.83
C ALA A 20 -14.91 3.85 -4.08
N ALA A 21 -14.61 4.36 -5.27
CA ALA A 21 -14.99 3.71 -6.53
C ALA A 21 -14.24 2.38 -6.73
N LEU A 22 -12.94 2.35 -6.45
CA LEU A 22 -12.10 1.15 -6.54
C LEU A 22 -12.52 0.09 -5.51
N GLU A 23 -12.85 0.49 -4.28
CA GLU A 23 -13.41 -0.43 -3.28
C GLU A 23 -14.72 -1.07 -3.74
N THR A 24 -15.60 -0.27 -4.34
CA THR A 24 -16.86 -0.77 -4.91
C THR A 24 -16.60 -1.77 -6.04
N GLN A 25 -15.65 -1.47 -6.92
CA GLN A 25 -15.25 -2.39 -8.00
C GLN A 25 -14.66 -3.69 -7.44
N ALA A 26 -13.86 -3.62 -6.36
CA ALA A 26 -13.32 -4.79 -5.70
C ALA A 26 -14.45 -5.69 -5.12
N LYS A 27 -15.51 -5.11 -4.55
CA LYS A 27 -16.67 -5.86 -4.05
C LYS A 27 -17.38 -6.61 -5.18
N ILE A 28 -17.66 -5.94 -6.30
CA ILE A 28 -18.28 -6.56 -7.49
C ILE A 28 -17.41 -7.70 -8.03
N LEU A 29 -16.11 -7.45 -8.22
CA LEU A 29 -15.17 -8.44 -8.71
C LEU A 29 -15.00 -9.62 -7.75
N THR A 30 -15.15 -9.41 -6.44
CA THR A 30 -15.15 -10.49 -5.44
C THR A 30 -16.34 -11.41 -5.67
N VAL A 31 -17.55 -10.88 -5.86
CA VAL A 31 -18.74 -11.69 -6.18
C VAL A 31 -18.54 -12.48 -7.47
N GLN A 32 -18.02 -11.83 -8.53
CA GLN A 32 -17.77 -12.47 -9.82
C GLN A 32 -16.66 -13.54 -9.76
N ALA A 33 -15.60 -13.31 -8.98
CA ALA A 33 -14.52 -14.27 -8.79
C ALA A 33 -15.00 -15.48 -7.98
N SER A 34 -15.86 -15.28 -6.99
CA SER A 34 -16.49 -16.37 -6.21
C SER A 34 -17.41 -17.23 -7.08
N ALA A 35 -18.03 -16.66 -8.13
CA ALA A 35 -18.79 -17.41 -9.13
C ALA A 35 -17.90 -18.18 -10.14
N GLY A 36 -16.58 -18.23 -9.95
CA GLY A 36 -15.65 -18.96 -10.81
C GLY A 36 -15.08 -18.15 -11.98
N GLY A 37 -15.35 -16.83 -12.05
CA GLY A 37 -14.82 -15.96 -13.10
C GLY A 37 -13.30 -15.76 -12.99
N SER A 38 -12.51 -16.52 -13.76
CA SER A 38 -11.05 -16.42 -13.77
C SER A 38 -10.54 -15.01 -14.14
N GLY A 39 -11.18 -14.36 -15.11
CA GLY A 39 -10.90 -12.97 -15.48
C GLY A 39 -11.25 -11.97 -14.37
N ALA A 40 -12.35 -12.21 -13.63
CA ALA A 40 -12.71 -11.38 -12.48
C ALA A 40 -11.69 -11.51 -11.36
N ARG A 41 -11.16 -12.70 -11.11
CA ARG A 41 -10.12 -12.93 -10.09
C ARG A 41 -8.80 -12.24 -10.43
N ARG A 42 -8.40 -12.23 -11.71
CA ARG A 42 -7.22 -11.46 -12.16
C ARG A 42 -7.43 -9.96 -11.94
N ARG A 43 -8.55 -9.41 -12.41
CA ARG A 43 -8.89 -7.98 -12.24
C ARG A 43 -9.01 -7.59 -10.78
N LEU A 44 -9.56 -8.46 -9.92
CA LEU A 44 -9.63 -8.22 -8.48
C LEU A 44 -8.24 -8.03 -7.87
N ASN A 45 -7.26 -8.84 -8.28
CA ASN A 45 -5.89 -8.71 -7.80
C ASN A 45 -5.23 -7.41 -8.29
N GLU A 46 -5.53 -6.97 -9.51
CA GLU A 46 -5.07 -5.68 -10.05
C GLU A 46 -5.65 -4.52 -9.23
N VAL A 47 -6.97 -4.51 -9.00
CA VAL A 47 -7.64 -3.47 -8.19
C VAL A 47 -7.09 -3.43 -6.77
N LYS A 48 -6.88 -4.59 -6.13
CA LYS A 48 -6.26 -4.65 -4.79
C LYS A 48 -4.86 -4.06 -4.74
N ARG A 49 -4.04 -4.26 -5.77
CA ARG A 49 -2.71 -3.66 -5.87
C ARG A 49 -2.78 -2.14 -6.04
N VAL A 50 -3.76 -1.63 -6.79
CA VAL A 50 -3.97 -0.19 -6.94
C VAL A 50 -4.42 0.44 -5.62
N LEU A 51 -5.40 -0.15 -4.94
CA LEU A 51 -5.84 0.31 -3.62
C LEU A 51 -4.68 0.37 -2.61
N ALA A 52 -3.82 -0.66 -2.56
CA ALA A 52 -2.65 -0.65 -1.69
C ALA A 52 -1.69 0.52 -1.99
N ARG A 53 -1.56 0.94 -3.25
CA ARG A 53 -0.77 2.13 -3.64
C ARG A 53 -1.46 3.43 -3.26
N PHE A 54 -2.79 3.48 -3.32
CA PHE A 54 -3.57 4.63 -2.87
C PHE A 54 -3.43 4.82 -1.35
N SER A 55 -3.55 3.75 -0.56
CA SER A 55 -3.39 3.82 0.89
C SER A 55 -1.98 4.27 1.31
N GLN A 56 -0.94 3.90 0.56
CA GLN A 56 0.43 4.38 0.79
C GLN A 56 0.63 5.86 0.46
N GLN A 57 -0.10 6.40 -0.51
CA GLN A 57 -0.02 7.82 -0.89
C GLN A 57 -0.84 8.72 0.05
N LYS A 58 -1.92 8.19 0.63
CA LYS A 58 -2.76 8.89 1.60
C LYS A 58 -2.10 9.06 2.98
N ALA A 59 -1.05 8.29 3.27
CA ALA A 59 -0.29 8.40 4.51
C ALA A 59 0.96 9.29 4.34
N PRO A 60 0.88 10.57 4.70
CA PRO A 60 2.03 11.28 5.22
C PRO A 60 1.72 11.67 6.67
N GLU A 61 2.12 10.83 7.64
CA GLU A 61 2.67 11.31 8.91
C GLU A 61 3.28 10.19 9.75
N GLU A 62 4.45 10.54 10.30
CA GLU A 62 5.35 9.79 11.17
C GLU A 62 5.73 8.38 10.73
N THR A 63 6.80 8.33 9.93
CA THR A 63 7.95 7.49 10.29
C THR A 63 8.20 7.71 11.78
N GLN A 64 7.61 6.88 12.64
CA GLN A 64 8.17 6.68 13.96
C GLN A 64 9.60 6.25 13.72
N GLU A 65 10.51 7.16 14.02
CA GLU A 65 11.86 6.83 14.42
C GLU A 65 11.75 5.76 15.51
N LEU A 66 11.69 4.49 15.10
CA LEU A 66 12.00 3.37 15.96
C LEU A 66 13.52 3.40 16.15
N ARG A 67 13.92 4.35 17.01
CA ARG A 67 14.96 4.21 18.02
C ARG A 67 16.26 3.69 17.45
N ARG A 68 16.98 4.63 16.86
CA ARG A 68 18.43 4.83 17.06
C ARG A 68 18.79 4.49 18.52
N GLY A 69 19.19 3.25 18.80
CA GLY A 69 19.43 2.85 20.20
C GLY A 69 19.80 1.40 20.51
N PHE A 70 20.16 0.56 19.52
CA PHE A 70 20.60 -0.83 19.78
C PHE A 70 22.09 -1.07 19.46
N GLY A 71 22.92 -0.02 19.50
CA GLY A 71 24.30 -0.10 19.03
C GLY A 71 25.41 -0.26 20.08
N TRP A 72 25.21 0.07 21.37
CA TRP A 72 26.36 0.49 22.20
C TRP A 72 26.67 -0.35 23.46
N ILE A 73 26.01 -1.49 23.70
CA ILE A 73 26.24 -2.28 24.93
C ILE A 73 26.81 -3.67 24.63
N TRP A 74 27.95 -3.74 23.92
CA TRP A 74 28.84 -4.91 23.93
C TRP A 74 30.30 -4.48 23.83
N ARG A 75 30.77 -3.67 24.80
CA ARG A 75 32.21 -3.49 25.01
C ARG A 75 32.53 -3.28 26.48
N VAL A 76 32.55 -4.37 27.24
CA VAL A 76 33.47 -4.51 28.38
C VAL A 76 33.98 -5.96 28.41
N ARG A 77 35.25 -6.14 28.06
CA ARG A 77 36.06 -7.32 28.41
C ARG A 77 36.57 -7.13 29.84
N PRO A 78 36.59 -8.16 30.69
CA PRO A 78 37.56 -8.22 31.77
C PRO A 78 38.65 -9.24 31.45
N SER A 79 39.91 -8.78 31.51
CA SER A 79 41.08 -9.59 31.83
C SER A 79 41.57 -9.09 33.19
N ALA A 80 41.45 -9.92 34.22
CA ALA A 80 42.32 -10.01 35.39
C ALA A 80 41.88 -11.25 36.17
#